data_AF-A0A4S0RD45-F1
#
_entry.id   AF-A0A4S0RD45-F1
#
_cell.length_a   1.000
_cell.length_b   1.000
_cell.length_c   1.000
_cell.angle_alpha   90.00
_cell.angle_beta   90.00
_cell.angle_gamma   90.00
#
_symmetry.space_group_name_H-M   'P 1'
#
loop_
_entity.id
_entity.type
_entity.pdbx_description
1 polymer ?
#
loop_
_entity_poly.entity_id
_entity_poly.type
_entity_poly.pdbx_seq_one_letter_code
_entity_poly.pdbx_strand_id
1 'polypeptide(L)'
;MEQHSKEIGFRLDRQGEDFDTVGSVATNVADGFTMIAVGDLMLSRPLTKFQHPGFDDIVKILRNADVTFGNMESLIFDIRSFKGSPQVEHGGCYFVSQPELGPDLKAMGFNLVSRATNHTLDWG
;
A
#
# COMPACT_ATOMS: atom_id res chain seq x y z
N MET A 1 40.77 31.42 -35.03
CA MET A 1 39.83 31.60 -33.91
C MET A 1 38.67 30.66 -34.20
N GLU A 2 38.79 29.44 -33.72
CA GLU A 2 37.91 28.30 -34.00
C GLU A 2 36.73 28.37 -33.02
N GLN A 3 35.51 28.50 -33.53
CA GLN A 3 34.30 28.34 -32.72
C GLN A 3 33.64 27.03 -33.12
N HIS A 4 33.86 26.00 -32.31
CA HIS A 4 33.14 24.74 -32.36
C HIS A 4 31.72 24.94 -31.81
N SER A 5 30.74 24.91 -32.70
CA SER A 5 29.33 24.74 -32.37
C SER A 5 29.13 23.33 -31.81
N LYS A 6 28.85 23.20 -30.51
CA LYS A 6 28.35 21.95 -29.93
C LYS A 6 26.83 22.01 -29.90
N GLU A 7 26.20 21.34 -30.86
CA GLU A 7 24.80 20.93 -30.74
C GLU A 7 24.69 19.95 -29.57
N ILE A 8 23.90 20.33 -28.56
CA ILE A 8 23.60 19.48 -27.41
C ILE A 8 22.37 18.65 -27.80
N GLY A 9 22.61 17.52 -28.46
CA GLY A 9 21.57 16.53 -28.72
C GLY A 9 21.12 15.93 -27.39
N PHE A 10 19.91 16.28 -26.94
CA PHE A 10 19.25 15.59 -25.83
C PHE A 10 18.90 14.19 -26.30
N ARG A 11 19.74 13.22 -25.96
CA ARG A 11 19.44 11.81 -26.20
C ARG A 11 18.41 11.43 -25.15
N LEU A 12 17.16 11.28 -25.58
CA LEU A 12 16.13 10.62 -24.78
C LEU A 12 16.57 9.16 -24.63
N ASP A 13 17.24 8.87 -23.53
CA ASP A 13 17.60 7.53 -23.15
C ASP A 13 16.31 6.74 -22.95
N ARG A 14 16.16 5.63 -23.68
CA ARG A 14 15.13 4.62 -23.44
C ARG A 14 15.40 3.97 -22.08
N GLN A 15 15.08 4.64 -20.98
CA GLN A 15 14.97 4.04 -19.66
C GLN A 15 13.51 3.67 -19.47
N GLY A 16 13.16 2.40 -19.69
CA GLY A 16 11.76 1.99 -19.56
C GLY A 16 11.50 0.54 -19.24
N GLU A 17 12.52 -0.33 -19.11
CA GLU A 17 12.26 -1.77 -18.93
C GLU A 17 13.17 -2.50 -17.91
N ASP A 18 14.16 -1.84 -17.31
CA ASP A 18 15.10 -2.51 -16.38
C ASP A 18 14.98 -1.97 -14.95
N PHE A 19 15.21 -2.84 -13.95
CA PHE A 19 15.17 -2.46 -12.54
C PHE A 19 16.35 -1.55 -12.18
N ASP A 20 16.13 -0.57 -11.31
CA ASP A 20 17.21 0.28 -10.79
C ASP A 20 18.14 -0.52 -9.87
N THR A 21 19.25 -0.99 -10.43
CA THR A 21 20.27 -1.79 -9.75
C THR A 21 21.35 -0.95 -9.08
N VAL A 22 21.42 0.36 -9.38
CA VAL A 22 22.44 1.27 -8.84
C VAL A 22 21.95 2.04 -7.62
N GLY A 23 20.66 1.96 -7.30
CA GLY A 23 20.05 2.64 -6.16
C GLY A 23 20.04 4.16 -6.38
N SER A 24 19.66 4.58 -7.58
CA SER A 24 19.56 5.99 -7.93
C SER A 24 18.57 6.69 -7.01
N VAL A 25 18.98 7.84 -6.46
CA VAL A 25 18.09 8.71 -5.68
C VAL A 25 17.32 9.69 -6.56
N ALA A 26 17.52 9.64 -7.89
CA ALA A 26 16.75 10.44 -8.83
C ALA A 26 15.31 9.90 -8.91
N THR A 27 14.33 10.77 -8.69
CA THR A 27 12.91 10.41 -8.81
C THR A 27 12.62 10.01 -10.25
N ASN A 28 12.24 8.75 -10.45
CA ASN A 28 11.84 8.17 -11.74
C ASN A 28 10.31 8.10 -11.93
N VAL A 29 9.57 8.73 -11.02
CA VAL A 29 8.11 8.80 -11.06
C VAL A 29 7.69 9.85 -12.08
N ALA A 30 6.74 9.50 -12.96
CA ALA A 30 6.25 10.41 -14.00
C ALA A 30 5.54 11.64 -13.41
N ASP A 31 5.60 12.76 -14.14
CA ASP A 31 4.84 13.96 -13.82
C ASP A 31 3.34 13.66 -13.72
N GLY A 32 2.69 14.20 -12.69
CA GLY A 32 1.26 14.00 -12.43
C GLY A 32 0.93 12.72 -11.64
N PHE A 33 1.92 11.94 -11.21
CA PHE A 33 1.71 10.84 -10.28
C PHE A 33 1.10 11.31 -8.95
N THR A 34 0.12 10.56 -8.47
CA THR A 34 -0.63 10.85 -7.25
C THR A 34 -0.60 9.68 -6.29
N MET A 35 -0.51 10.01 -5.00
CA MET A 35 -0.55 9.03 -3.92
C MET A 35 -1.55 9.45 -2.85
N ILE A 36 -2.30 8.47 -2.35
CA ILE A 36 -3.08 8.58 -1.12
C ILE A 36 -2.43 7.68 -0.07
N ALA A 37 -2.22 8.23 1.12
CA ALA A 37 -1.73 7.50 2.27
C ALA A 37 -2.70 7.66 3.42
N VAL A 38 -3.10 6.55 4.01
CA VAL A 38 -3.85 6.53 5.28
C VAL A 38 -3.00 5.89 6.37
N GLY A 39 -3.40 6.11 7.62
CA GLY A 39 -2.78 5.47 8.77
C GLY A 39 -3.23 4.01 8.93
N ASP A 40 -3.51 3.64 10.16
CA ASP A 40 -3.70 2.25 10.56
C ASP A 40 -5.02 1.66 10.05
N LEU A 41 -4.91 0.54 9.33
CA LEU A 41 -6.01 -0.30 8.90
C LEU A 41 -6.32 -1.32 10.01
N MET A 42 -7.07 -0.86 11.01
CA MET A 42 -7.52 -1.66 12.15
C MET A 42 -8.91 -2.24 11.89
N LEU A 43 -9.04 -3.05 10.84
CA LEU A 43 -10.31 -3.61 10.40
C LEU A 43 -10.45 -5.05 10.86
N SER A 44 -11.59 -5.40 11.48
CA SER A 44 -11.90 -6.77 11.93
C SER A 44 -12.77 -7.57 10.93
N ARG A 45 -13.27 -6.89 9.89
CA ARG A 45 -14.15 -7.48 8.86
C ARG A 45 -14.16 -6.65 7.57
N PRO A 46 -14.54 -7.25 6.44
CA PRO A 46 -14.85 -6.52 5.21
C PRO A 46 -15.88 -5.42 5.44
N LEU A 47 -15.68 -4.25 4.84
CA LEU A 47 -16.55 -3.08 4.94
C LEU A 47 -17.45 -2.90 3.70
N THR A 48 -16.99 -3.25 2.50
CA THR A 48 -17.72 -2.91 1.26
C THR A 48 -19.07 -3.58 1.11
N LYS A 49 -19.34 -4.63 1.90
CA LYS A 49 -20.63 -5.31 1.97
C LYS A 49 -21.69 -4.55 2.78
N PHE A 50 -21.30 -3.54 3.55
CA PHE A 50 -22.17 -2.79 4.43
C PHE A 50 -22.42 -1.39 3.88
N GLN A 51 -23.69 -0.97 3.83
CA GLN A 51 -24.05 0.39 3.44
C GLN A 51 -24.03 1.28 4.69
N HIS A 52 -22.97 2.06 4.86
CA HIS A 52 -22.90 3.11 5.88
C HIS A 52 -22.96 4.48 5.19
N PRO A 53 -23.80 5.42 5.66
CA PRO A 53 -23.82 6.78 5.13
C PRO A 53 -22.42 7.40 5.09
N GLY A 54 -22.03 7.95 3.94
CA GLY A 54 -20.71 8.58 3.73
C GLY A 54 -19.55 7.62 3.45
N PHE A 55 -19.72 6.30 3.57
CA PHE A 55 -18.64 5.35 3.26
C PHE A 55 -18.25 5.36 1.78
N ASP A 56 -19.24 5.49 0.89
CA ASP A 56 -18.98 5.56 -0.56
C ASP A 56 -18.14 6.78 -0.93
N ASP A 57 -18.25 7.88 -0.19
CA ASP A 57 -17.45 9.08 -0.45
C ASP A 57 -15.99 8.88 -0.03
N ILE A 58 -15.74 8.14 1.04
CA ILE A 58 -14.40 7.70 1.44
C ILE A 58 -13.81 6.79 0.37
N VAL A 59 -14.57 5.79 -0.11
CA VAL A 59 -14.12 4.86 -1.15
C VAL A 59 -13.82 5.59 -2.47
N LYS A 60 -14.61 6.61 -2.84
CA LYS A 60 -14.32 7.46 -4.01
C LYS A 60 -12.97 8.16 -3.87
N ILE A 61 -12.66 8.70 -2.69
CA ILE A 61 -11.34 9.31 -2.42
C ILE A 61 -10.25 8.26 -2.58
N LEU A 62 -10.36 7.12 -1.88
CA LEU A 62 -9.33 6.06 -1.90
C LEU A 62 -9.04 5.48 -3.29
N ARG A 63 -9.97 5.56 -4.23
CA ARG A 63 -9.80 5.12 -5.62
C ARG A 63 -9.18 6.18 -6.53
N ASN A 64 -9.00 7.41 -6.06
CA ASN A 64 -8.61 8.56 -6.87
C ASN A 64 -7.10 8.88 -6.80
N ALA A 65 -6.26 7.85 -6.88
CA ALA A 65 -4.81 8.00 -6.98
C ALA A 65 -4.18 6.80 -7.69
N ASP A 66 -2.94 6.96 -8.18
CA ASP A 66 -2.17 5.87 -8.78
C ASP A 66 -1.76 4.83 -7.72
N VAL A 67 -1.41 5.29 -6.53
CA VAL A 67 -1.10 4.44 -5.37
C VAL A 67 -1.94 4.86 -4.17
N THR A 68 -2.59 3.88 -3.55
CA THR A 68 -3.30 4.05 -2.28
C THR A 68 -2.71 3.09 -1.26
N PHE A 69 -2.03 3.69 -0.28
CA PHE A 69 -1.29 3.04 0.78
C PHE A 69 -2.04 3.07 2.11
N GLY A 70 -1.93 2.00 2.89
CA GLY A 70 -2.33 1.99 4.31
C GLY A 70 -1.44 1.10 5.16
N ASN A 71 -1.37 1.40 6.46
CA ASN A 71 -0.62 0.62 7.42
C ASN A 71 -1.45 -0.56 7.94
N MET A 72 -1.14 -1.79 7.55
CA MET A 72 -1.98 -2.95 7.88
C MET A 72 -1.70 -3.50 9.27
N GLU A 73 -2.38 -2.96 10.28
CA GLU A 73 -2.25 -3.40 11.68
C GLU A 73 -2.97 -4.74 11.98
N SER A 74 -3.90 -5.18 11.13
CA SER A 74 -4.64 -6.44 11.35
C SER A 74 -4.02 -7.63 10.63
N LEU A 75 -3.88 -8.76 11.33
CA LEU A 75 -3.46 -10.03 10.73
C LEU A 75 -4.65 -10.69 10.03
N ILE A 76 -4.46 -11.09 8.77
CA ILE A 76 -5.52 -11.71 7.95
C ILE A 76 -5.36 -13.23 7.98
N PHE A 77 -6.22 -13.92 8.73
CA PHE A 77 -6.33 -15.39 8.72
C PHE A 77 -7.66 -15.84 9.35
N ASP A 78 -8.08 -17.08 9.07
CA ASP A 78 -9.22 -17.67 9.75
C ASP A 78 -8.80 -18.26 11.10
N ILE A 79 -9.14 -17.55 12.18
CA ILE A 79 -8.87 -17.94 13.56
C ILE A 79 -9.41 -19.32 13.94
N ARG A 80 -10.44 -19.83 13.25
CA ARG A 80 -11.05 -21.13 13.57
C ARG A 80 -10.25 -22.31 13.03
N SER A 81 -9.48 -22.09 11.95
CA SER A 81 -8.71 -23.13 11.27
C SER A 81 -7.20 -22.97 11.46
N PHE A 82 -6.74 -21.76 11.78
CA PHE A 82 -5.34 -21.46 12.07
C PHE A 82 -4.79 -22.32 13.23
N LYS A 83 -3.53 -22.74 13.10
CA LYS A 83 -2.87 -23.66 14.04
C LYS A 83 -1.78 -23.01 14.90
N GLY A 84 -1.44 -21.76 14.61
CA GLY A 84 -0.53 -20.99 15.45
C GLY A 84 -1.22 -20.51 16.74
N SER A 85 -0.45 -19.82 17.55
CA SER A 85 -0.88 -19.30 18.86
C SER A 85 -0.73 -17.78 18.91
N PRO A 86 -1.51 -17.10 19.77
CA PRO A 86 -1.20 -15.71 20.08
C PRO A 86 0.14 -15.63 20.80
N GLN A 87 0.87 -14.53 20.63
CA GLN A 87 1.99 -14.19 21.49
C GLN A 87 1.56 -14.04 22.95
N VAL A 88 2.51 -13.95 23.88
CA VAL A 88 2.16 -13.68 25.29
C VAL A 88 1.88 -12.20 25.50
N GLU A 89 2.65 -11.33 24.85
CA GLU A 89 2.52 -9.87 24.93
C GLU A 89 2.02 -9.31 23.59
N HIS A 90 1.02 -8.43 23.64
CA HIS A 90 0.31 -7.94 22.45
C HIS A 90 -0.12 -6.47 22.55
N GLY A 91 0.43 -5.73 23.53
CA GLY A 91 0.25 -4.29 23.67
C GLY A 91 -1.19 -3.77 23.87
N GLY A 92 -2.20 -4.64 23.99
CA GLY A 92 -3.60 -4.23 24.19
C GLY A 92 -4.63 -5.25 23.69
N CYS A 93 -4.68 -5.50 22.38
CA CYS A 93 -5.62 -6.47 21.80
C CYS A 93 -5.10 -7.08 20.49
N TYR A 94 -5.55 -8.29 20.19
CA TYR A 94 -5.26 -8.99 18.94
C TYR A 94 -6.15 -8.51 17.81
N PHE A 95 -5.57 -7.80 16.85
CA PHE A 95 -6.27 -7.43 15.62
C PHE A 95 -6.17 -8.55 14.59
N VAL A 96 -7.22 -9.38 14.55
CA VAL A 96 -7.36 -10.46 13.57
C VAL A 96 -8.56 -10.18 12.69
N SER A 97 -8.40 -10.43 11.39
CA SER A 97 -9.41 -10.22 10.37
C SER A 97 -9.60 -11.44 9.49
N GLN A 98 -10.82 -11.59 8.98
CA GLN A 98 -11.16 -12.71 8.09
C GLN A 98 -10.44 -12.59 6.74
N PRO A 99 -10.13 -13.70 6.05
CA PRO A 99 -9.46 -13.71 4.74
C PRO A 99 -10.08 -12.80 3.68
N GLU A 100 -11.40 -12.58 3.76
CA GLU A 100 -12.15 -11.72 2.83
C GLU A 100 -11.77 -10.24 2.94
N LEU A 101 -11.08 -9.81 4.01
CA LEU A 101 -10.64 -8.43 4.15
C LEU A 101 -9.63 -8.03 3.06
N GLY A 102 -8.77 -8.94 2.61
CA GLY A 102 -7.79 -8.64 1.55
C GLY A 102 -8.46 -8.19 0.25
N PRO A 103 -9.38 -8.99 -0.34
CA PRO A 103 -10.18 -8.58 -1.48
C PRO A 103 -11.01 -7.31 -1.25
N ASP A 104 -11.52 -7.11 -0.03
CA ASP A 104 -12.30 -5.93 0.33
C ASP A 104 -11.48 -4.64 0.31
N LEU A 105 -10.28 -4.64 0.90
CA LEU A 105 -9.32 -3.54 0.83
C LEU A 105 -8.95 -3.20 -0.62
N LYS A 106 -8.72 -4.22 -1.46
CA LYS A 106 -8.48 -4.02 -2.88
C LYS A 106 -9.68 -3.37 -3.56
N ALA A 107 -10.89 -3.79 -3.23
CA ALA A 107 -12.12 -3.18 -3.76
C ALA A 107 -12.28 -1.71 -3.30
N MET A 108 -11.83 -1.36 -2.10
CA MET A 108 -11.81 0.03 -1.61
C MET A 108 -10.81 0.93 -2.35
N GLY A 109 -9.79 0.37 -3.01
CA GLY A 109 -8.78 1.12 -3.76
C GLY A 109 -7.35 0.90 -3.30
N PHE A 110 -7.11 0.18 -2.20
CA PHE A 110 -5.76 -0.09 -1.71
C PHE A 110 -5.00 -1.02 -2.67
N ASN A 111 -3.82 -0.60 -3.09
CA ASN A 111 -2.92 -1.38 -3.95
C ASN A 111 -1.51 -1.54 -3.35
N LEU A 112 -1.25 -0.89 -2.21
CA LEU A 112 -0.04 -1.06 -1.41
C LEU A 112 -0.41 -1.08 0.07
N VAL A 113 0.20 -1.97 0.85
CA VAL A 113 0.10 -1.97 2.30
C VAL A 113 1.47 -2.27 2.92
N SER A 114 1.78 -1.65 4.05
CA SER A 114 2.87 -2.12 4.91
C SER A 114 2.38 -3.28 5.79
N ARG A 115 3.30 -3.93 6.48
CA ARG A 115 2.91 -4.70 7.67
C ARG A 115 2.76 -3.76 8.86
N ALA A 116 1.93 -4.21 9.80
CA ALA A 116 1.75 -3.68 11.14
C ALA A 116 3.06 -3.25 11.79
N THR A 117 3.05 -2.15 12.51
CA THR A 117 4.23 -1.71 13.26
C THR A 117 4.44 -2.56 14.50
N ASN A 118 3.42 -2.63 15.36
CA ASN A 118 3.48 -3.35 16.64
C ASN A 118 2.73 -4.69 16.61
N HIS A 119 1.82 -4.92 15.66
CA HIS A 119 1.01 -6.15 15.59
C HIS A 119 1.52 -7.23 14.62
N THR A 120 2.66 -7.03 13.95
CA THR A 120 3.16 -7.95 12.90
C THR A 120 3.37 -9.38 13.43
N LEU A 121 3.73 -9.52 14.69
CA LEU A 121 4.10 -10.80 15.31
C LEU A 121 3.08 -11.28 16.34
N ASP A 122 1.90 -10.68 16.40
CA ASP A 122 0.87 -11.02 17.39
C ASP A 122 0.44 -12.50 17.36
N TRP A 123 0.56 -13.17 16.20
CA TRP A 123 0.27 -14.59 16.00
C TRP A 123 1.34 -15.28 15.16
N GLY A 124 1.62 -16.55 15.45
CA GLY A 124 2.59 -17.38 14.73
C GLY A 124 2.51 -18.85 15.10
#